data_AF-A0A962ZNF8-F1
#
_entry.id   AF-A0A962ZNF8-F1
#
_cell.length_a   1.000
_cell.length_b   1.000
_cell.length_c   1.000
_cell.angle_alpha   90.00
_cell.angle_beta   90.00
_cell.angle_gamma   90.00
#
_symmetry.space_group_name_H-M   'P 1'
#
loop_
_entity.id
_entity.type
_entity.pdbx_description
1 polymer ?
#
loop_
_entity_poly.entity_id
_entity_poly.type
_entity_poly.pdbx_seq_one_letter_code
_entity_poly.pdbx_strand_id
1 'polypeptide(L)' 'HHDVIERFGRFPHRNAILGRASSAQELDYLATHGGF' A
#
# COMPACT_ATOMS: atom_id res chain seq x y z
N HIS A 1 7.81 -2.37 -7.29
CA HIS A 1 7.47 -0.93 -7.37
C HIS A 1 6.46 -0.62 -8.48
N HIS A 2 6.74 -0.93 -9.76
CA HIS A 2 5.78 -0.69 -10.85
C HIS A 2 4.42 -1.37 -10.59
N ASP A 3 4.43 -2.67 -10.27
CA ASP A 3 3.22 -3.47 -10.05
C ASP A 3 2.35 -2.95 -8.90
N VAL A 4 2.97 -2.33 -7.89
CA VAL A 4 2.25 -1.71 -6.75
C VAL A 4 1.50 -0.47 -7.21
N ILE A 5 2.14 0.35 -8.05
CA ILE A 5 1.50 1.52 -8.66
C ILE A 5 0.43 1.10 -9.68
N GLU A 6 0.68 0.08 -10.47
CA GLU A 6 -0.32 -0.46 -11.40
C GLU A 6 -1.54 -1.00 -10.65
N ARG A 7 -1.34 -1.73 -9.54
CA ARG A 7 -2.41 -2.34 -8.75
C ARG A 7 -3.17 -1.34 -7.86
N PHE A 8 -2.46 -0.42 -7.21
CA PHE A 8 -3.05 0.45 -6.17
C PHE A 8 -3.05 1.94 -6.55
N GLY A 9 -2.38 2.34 -7.64
CA GLY A 9 -2.22 3.74 -8.04
C GLY A 9 -1.33 4.57 -7.10
N ARG A 10 -0.83 3.98 -6.02
CA ARG A 10 -0.05 4.62 -4.95
C ARG A 10 0.75 3.58 -4.18
N PHE A 11 1.60 4.03 -3.26
CA PHE A 11 2.34 3.15 -2.36
C PHE A 11 1.61 3.00 -1.02
N PRO A 12 1.04 1.82 -0.70
CA PRO A 12 0.30 1.62 0.54
C PRO A 12 1.11 1.90 1.80
N HIS A 13 2.42 1.64 1.77
CA HIS A 13 3.33 1.92 2.90
C HIS A 13 3.38 3.41 3.29
N ARG A 14 3.05 4.32 2.36
CA ARG A 14 3.04 5.77 2.62
C ARG A 14 1.68 6.28 3.12
N ASN A 15 0.65 5.44 3.16
CA ASN A 15 -0.69 5.89 3.53
C ASN A 15 -0.71 6.47 4.96
N ALA A 16 -0.07 5.80 5.93
CA ALA A 16 -0.03 6.27 7.32
C ALA A 16 0.67 7.64 7.47
N ILE A 17 1.82 7.83 6.83
CA ILE A 17 2.60 9.08 6.91
C ILE A 17 1.87 10.23 6.20
N LEU A 18 1.10 9.92 5.16
CA LEU A 18 0.32 10.91 4.39
C LEU A 18 -1.10 11.11 4.95
N GLY A 19 -1.45 10.49 6.09
CA GLY A 19 -2.78 10.60 6.71
C GLY A 19 -3.92 9.99 5.89
N ARG A 20 -3.63 9.04 5.00
CA ARG A 20 -4.61 8.36 4.13
C ARG A 20 -5.06 7.06 4.77
N ALA A 21 -6.35 6.75 4.66
CA ALA A 21 -6.85 5.44 5.00
C ALA A 21 -6.43 4.40 3.93
N SER A 22 -5.95 3.25 4.39
CA SER A 22 -5.72 2.07 3.54
C SER A 22 -7.02 1.30 3.35
N SER A 23 -7.25 0.82 2.13
CA SER A 23 -8.30 -0.14 1.80
C SER A 23 -7.98 -1.53 2.36
N ALA A 24 -8.98 -2.42 2.39
CA ALA A 24 -8.79 -3.79 2.86
C ALA A 24 -7.71 -4.55 2.05
N GLN A 25 -7.66 -4.38 0.73
CA GLN A 25 -6.62 -5.00 -0.10
C GLN A 25 -5.22 -4.42 0.17
N GLU A 26 -5.13 -3.11 0.43
CA GLU A 26 -3.87 -2.50 0.80
C GLU A 26 -3.39 -2.98 2.17
N LEU A 27 -4.29 -3.20 3.14
CA LEU A 27 -3.95 -3.75 4.45
C LEU A 27 -3.47 -5.20 4.36
N ASP A 28 -4.14 -6.03 3.57
CA ASP A 28 -3.72 -7.42 3.33
C ASP A 28 -2.35 -7.48 2.62
N TYR A 29 -2.13 -6.60 1.64
CA TYR A 29 -0.85 -6.44 0.98
C TYR A 29 0.25 -6.03 1.98
N LEU A 30 -0.01 -5.06 2.86
CA LEU A 30 0.93 -4.62 3.89
C LEU A 30 1.23 -5.72 4.92
N ALA A 31 0.26 -6.58 5.24
CA ALA A 31 0.43 -7.68 6.19
C ALA A 31 1.27 -8.83 5.62
N THR A 32 1.19 -9.07 4.31
CA THR A 32 1.91 -10.15 3.61
C THR A 32 3.26 -9.70 3.05
N HIS A 33 3.39 -8.44 2.67
CA HIS A 33 4.59 -7.86 2.08
C HIS A 33 5.19 -6.82 3.04
N GLY A 34 6.03 -7.28 3.95
CA GLY A 34 6.69 -6.46 4.97
C GLY A 34 7.81 -5.54 4.46
N GLY A 35 7.98 -5.39 3.15
CA GLY A 35 9.04 -4.60 2.52
C GLY A 35 8.51 -3.52 1.58
N PHE A 36 9.33 -2.49 1.34
CA PHE A 36 9.09 -1.40 0.39
C PHE A 36 8.98 -1.87 -1.07
#